data_AF-A0A8I1G9K4-F1
#
_entry.id   AF-A0A8I1G9K4-F1
#
_cell.length_a   1.000
_cell.length_b   1.000
_cell.length_c   1.000
_cell.angle_alpha   90.00
_cell.angle_beta   90.00
_cell.angle_gamma   90.00
#
_symmetry.space_group_name_H-M   'P 1'
#
loop_
_entity.id
_entity.type
_entity.pdbx_description
1 polymer ?
#
loop_
_entity_poly.entity_id
_entity_poly.type
_entity_poly.pdbx_seq_one_letter_code
_entity_poly.pdbx_strand_id
1 'polypeptide(L)'
;MTNAKQQLLQQWPEIQRQLQEHSSKDALMDHHLAIAGQAAMTEKLGEARVKGRGGWWTPECSNEKLKTMLKEHIDKGDMRDVMNLAAMIYFRETVGIKP
;
A
#
# COMPACT_ATOMS: atom_id res chain seq x y z
N MET A 1 32.24 13.73 33.42
CA MET A 1 31.12 12.91 33.94
C MET A 1 30.22 12.61 32.76
N THR A 2 30.21 11.37 32.28
CA THR A 2 29.40 10.92 31.14
C THR A 2 27.92 11.01 31.52
N ASN A 3 27.09 11.62 30.67
CA ASN A 3 25.65 11.76 30.91
C ASN A 3 25.03 10.35 30.99
N ALA A 4 24.07 10.12 31.89
CA ALA A 4 23.39 8.82 32.05
C ALA A 4 22.90 8.22 30.71
N LYS A 5 22.52 9.08 29.74
CA LYS A 5 22.19 8.69 28.36
C LYS A 5 23.36 8.01 27.64
N GLN A 6 24.58 8.52 27.80
CA GLN A 6 25.79 7.96 27.17
C GLN A 6 26.18 6.61 27.78
N GLN A 7 26.00 6.43 29.10
CA GLN A 7 26.24 5.15 29.76
C GLN A 7 25.24 4.07 29.33
N LEU A 8 23.96 4.43 29.21
CA LEU A 8 22.91 3.52 28.74
C LEU A 8 23.15 3.07 27.28
N LEU A 9 23.54 3.99 26.40
CA LEU A 9 23.84 3.67 24.99
C LEU A 9 25.12 2.82 24.84
N GLN A 10 26.10 2.97 25.74
CA GLN A 10 27.30 2.13 25.76
C GLN A 10 27.01 0.69 26.23
N GLN A 11 26.10 0.53 27.20
CA GLN A 11 25.76 -0.79 27.76
C GLN A 11 24.82 -1.60 26.87
N TRP A 12 24.01 -0.95 26.03
CA TRP A 12 23.07 -1.62 25.13
C TRP A 12 23.14 -1.06 23.69
N PRO A 13 24.20 -1.37 22.93
CA PRO A 13 24.33 -0.92 21.54
C PRO A 13 23.18 -1.44 20.65
N GLU A 14 22.59 -2.58 21.01
CA GLU A 14 21.42 -3.14 20.33
C GLU A 14 20.17 -2.26 20.45
N ILE A 15 19.94 -1.61 21.59
CA ILE A 15 18.81 -0.68 21.77
C ILE A 15 19.02 0.56 20.91
N GLN A 16 20.26 1.04 20.80
CA GLN A 16 20.59 2.16 19.91
C GLN A 16 20.36 1.78 18.43
N ARG A 17 20.74 0.56 18.04
CA ARG A 17 20.50 0.03 16.69
C ARG A 17 19.01 -0.05 16.38
N GLN A 18 18.20 -0.59 17.29
CA GLN A 18 16.74 -0.70 17.13
C GLN A 18 16.05 0.67 17.06
N LEU A 19 16.49 1.64 17.89
CA LEU A 19 15.98 3.01 17.82
C LEU A 19 16.38 3.72 16.52
N GLN A 20 17.54 3.40 15.96
CA GLN A 20 17.98 3.94 14.67
C GLN A 20 17.28 3.26 13.49
N GLU A 21 17.11 1.94 13.52
CA GLU A 21 16.45 1.11 12.50
C GLU A 21 14.96 1.48 12.31
N HIS A 22 14.32 2.09 13.32
CA HIS A 22 12.94 2.57 13.25
C HIS A 22 12.76 4.09 12.95
N SER A 23 13.81 4.85 12.65
CA SER A 23 13.75 6.33 12.77
C SER A 23 14.13 7.18 11.56
N SER A 24 13.99 6.70 10.32
CA SER A 24 13.87 7.68 9.24
C SER A 24 12.45 8.25 9.24
N LYS A 25 12.32 9.57 9.15
CA LYS A 25 11.02 10.22 8.95
C LYS A 25 10.29 9.61 7.75
N ASP A 26 11.05 9.19 6.74
CA ASP A 26 10.55 8.53 5.54
C ASP A 26 9.85 7.20 5.89
N ALA A 27 10.45 6.33 6.70
CA ALA A 27 9.81 5.06 7.10
C ALA A 27 8.49 5.27 7.87
N LEU A 28 8.44 6.31 8.72
CA LEU A 28 7.20 6.69 9.40
C LEU A 28 6.14 7.19 8.41
N MET A 29 6.55 8.04 7.45
CA MET A 29 5.63 8.55 6.43
C MET A 29 5.15 7.45 5.48
N ASP A 30 6.01 6.53 5.09
CA ASP A 30 5.68 5.35 4.27
C ASP A 30 4.64 4.47 4.98
N HIS A 31 4.81 4.25 6.29
CA HIS A 31 3.85 3.53 7.11
C HIS A 31 2.48 4.23 7.13
N HIS A 32 2.46 5.55 7.37
CA HIS A 32 1.22 6.33 7.34
C HIS A 32 0.56 6.34 5.97
N LEU A 33 1.34 6.43 4.89
CA LEU A 33 0.87 6.34 3.52
C LEU A 33 0.18 4.99 3.25
N ALA A 34 0.80 3.88 3.66
CA ALA A 34 0.24 2.55 3.47
C ALA A 34 -1.10 2.38 4.21
N ILE A 35 -1.19 2.83 5.46
CA ILE A 35 -2.43 2.79 6.26
C ILE A 35 -3.53 3.62 5.58
N ALA A 36 -3.23 4.86 5.21
CA ALA A 36 -4.19 5.76 4.57
C ALA A 36 -4.66 5.21 3.22
N GLY A 37 -3.74 4.68 2.40
CA GLY A 37 -4.04 4.04 1.13
C GLY A 37 -4.97 2.84 1.28
N GLN A 38 -4.68 1.95 2.24
CA GLN A 38 -5.52 0.79 2.54
C GLN A 38 -6.96 1.18 2.88
N ALA A 39 -7.14 2.18 3.75
CA ALA A 39 -8.46 2.66 4.14
C ALA A 39 -9.23 3.22 2.93
N ALA A 40 -8.59 4.09 2.15
CA ALA A 40 -9.20 4.74 0.98
C ALA A 40 -9.55 3.74 -0.13
N MET A 41 -8.69 2.75 -0.38
CA MET A 41 -8.95 1.66 -1.31
C MET A 41 -10.17 0.83 -0.88
N THR A 42 -10.23 0.46 0.41
CA THR A 42 -11.31 -0.35 0.98
C THR A 42 -12.66 0.34 0.87
N GLU A 43 -12.73 1.62 1.23
CA GLU A 43 -13.93 2.45 1.09
C GLU A 43 -14.42 2.47 -0.37
N LYS A 44 -13.54 2.79 -1.31
CA LYS A 44 -13.87 2.90 -2.74
C LYS A 44 -14.33 1.58 -3.35
N LEU A 45 -13.72 0.46 -2.96
CA LEU A 45 -14.19 -0.88 -3.35
C LEU A 45 -15.59 -1.19 -2.79
N GLY A 46 -15.89 -0.72 -1.59
CA GLY A 46 -17.22 -0.79 -0.99
C GLY A 46 -18.25 -0.03 -1.84
N GLU A 47 -17.98 1.22 -2.18
CA GLU A 47 -18.84 2.02 -3.06
C GLU A 47 -19.04 1.37 -4.45
N ALA A 48 -17.97 0.79 -5.01
CA ALA A 48 -18.05 0.09 -6.28
C ALA A 48 -18.97 -1.14 -6.20
N ARG A 49 -18.89 -1.91 -5.11
CA ARG A 49 -19.73 -3.09 -4.86
C ARG A 49 -21.20 -2.73 -4.73
N VAL A 50 -21.54 -1.64 -4.04
CA VAL A 50 -22.92 -1.13 -3.95
C VAL A 50 -23.49 -0.80 -5.33
N LYS A 51 -22.64 -0.31 -6.24
CA LYS A 51 -22.99 -0.02 -7.65
C LYS A 51 -23.00 -1.27 -8.54
N GLY A 52 -22.93 -2.48 -7.97
CA GLY A 52 -22.91 -3.74 -8.72
C GLY A 52 -21.58 -4.02 -9.46
N ARG A 53 -20.52 -3.26 -9.17
CA ARG A 53 -19.20 -3.46 -9.79
C ARG A 53 -18.36 -4.41 -8.94
N GLY A 54 -17.83 -5.45 -9.57
CA GLY A 54 -17.05 -6.50 -8.91
C GLY A 54 -16.43 -7.47 -9.93
N GLY A 55 -16.00 -8.64 -9.47
CA GLY A 55 -15.52 -9.72 -10.34
C GLY A 55 -14.11 -9.55 -10.89
N TRP A 56 -13.35 -8.54 -10.44
CA TRP A 56 -11.97 -8.33 -10.90
C TRP A 56 -11.05 -9.53 -10.62
N TRP A 57 -11.39 -10.36 -9.64
CA TRP A 57 -10.61 -11.53 -9.20
C TRP A 57 -10.94 -12.82 -9.96
N THR A 58 -11.90 -12.78 -10.90
CA THR A 58 -12.32 -13.96 -11.67
C THR A 58 -11.57 -14.05 -13.01
N PRO A 59 -11.52 -15.22 -13.66
CA PRO A 59 -10.91 -15.38 -14.98
C PRO A 59 -11.59 -14.52 -16.06
N GLU A 60 -12.90 -14.26 -15.96
CA GLU A 60 -13.64 -13.45 -16.93
C GLU A 60 -13.15 -11.98 -16.99
N CYS A 61 -12.39 -11.54 -15.99
CA CYS A 61 -11.67 -10.29 -16.01
C CYS A 61 -10.21 -10.51 -16.44
N SER A 62 -9.75 -9.80 -17.47
CA SER A 62 -8.36 -9.88 -17.92
C SER A 62 -7.46 -8.78 -17.33
N ASN A 63 -6.15 -9.06 -17.22
CA ASN A 63 -5.17 -8.06 -16.81
C ASN A 63 -5.11 -6.90 -17.83
N GLU A 64 -5.31 -7.19 -19.12
CA GLU A 64 -5.35 -6.20 -20.20
C GLU A 64 -6.52 -5.22 -20.01
N LYS A 65 -7.70 -5.72 -19.63
CA LYS A 65 -8.87 -4.90 -19.32
C LYS A 65 -8.60 -3.97 -18.15
N LEU A 66 -7.99 -4.49 -17.07
CA LEU A 66 -7.61 -3.67 -15.91
C LEU A 66 -6.55 -2.62 -16.27
N LYS A 67 -5.55 -2.96 -17.11
CA LYS A 67 -4.53 -2.02 -17.59
C LYS A 67 -5.13 -0.90 -18.45
N THR A 68 -6.14 -1.20 -19.27
CA THR A 68 -6.89 -0.19 -20.03
C THR A 68 -7.65 0.73 -19.09
N MET A 69 -8.40 0.17 -18.13
CA MET A 69 -9.11 0.98 -17.13
C MET A 69 -8.15 1.86 -16.32
N LEU A 70 -6.96 1.35 -15.97
CA LEU A 70 -5.95 2.10 -15.23
C LEU A 70 -5.51 3.35 -16.01
N LYS A 71 -5.21 3.20 -17.31
CA LYS A 71 -4.85 4.32 -18.18
C LYS A 71 -5.96 5.37 -18.23
N GLU A 72 -7.21 4.95 -18.37
CA GLU A 72 -8.34 5.88 -18.39
C GLU A 72 -8.54 6.63 -17.07
N HIS A 73 -8.26 5.99 -15.91
CA HIS A 73 -8.51 6.60 -14.61
C HIS A 73 -7.40 7.56 -14.16
N ILE A 74 -6.20 7.44 -14.74
CA ILE A 74 -5.13 8.44 -14.56
C ILE A 74 -5.64 9.82 -14.99
N ASP A 75 -6.32 9.91 -16.15
CA ASP A 75 -6.84 11.17 -16.67
C ASP A 75 -8.14 11.63 -15.98
N LYS A 76 -8.96 10.69 -15.47
CA LYS A 76 -10.24 11.00 -14.77
C LYS A 76 -10.06 11.56 -13.36
N GLY A 77 -8.92 11.31 -12.72
CA GLY A 77 -8.48 12.03 -11.51
C GLY A 77 -8.82 11.42 -10.13
N ASP A 78 -9.59 10.33 -10.02
CA ASP A 78 -9.76 9.65 -8.72
C ASP A 78 -8.61 8.65 -8.49
N MET A 79 -7.60 9.08 -7.71
CA MET A 79 -6.43 8.26 -7.42
C MET A 79 -6.75 7.00 -6.59
N ARG A 80 -7.92 6.92 -5.93
CA ARG A 80 -8.36 5.68 -5.28
C ARG A 80 -8.69 4.60 -6.30
N ASP A 81 -9.24 4.98 -7.45
CA ASP A 81 -9.46 4.05 -8.56
C ASP A 81 -8.13 3.59 -9.17
N VAL A 82 -7.16 4.50 -9.32
CA VAL A 82 -5.80 4.17 -9.80
C VAL A 82 -5.09 3.18 -8.85
N MET A 83 -5.10 3.44 -7.54
CA MET A 83 -4.54 2.53 -6.53
C MET A 83 -5.20 1.15 -6.57
N ASN A 84 -6.52 1.10 -6.63
CA ASN A 84 -7.27 -0.16 -6.69
C ASN A 84 -6.96 -0.94 -7.97
N LEU A 85 -6.95 -0.30 -9.14
CA LEU A 85 -6.67 -0.98 -10.41
C LEU A 85 -5.23 -1.53 -10.46
N ALA A 86 -4.24 -0.74 -10.00
CA ALA A 86 -2.86 -1.20 -9.89
C ALA A 86 -2.73 -2.38 -8.92
N ALA A 87 -3.34 -2.30 -7.74
CA ALA A 87 -3.31 -3.36 -6.74
C ALA A 87 -4.01 -4.65 -7.22
N MET A 88 -5.12 -4.55 -7.95
CA MET A 88 -5.80 -5.71 -8.54
C MET A 88 -4.90 -6.44 -9.54
N ILE A 89 -4.21 -5.70 -10.41
CA ILE A 89 -3.26 -6.28 -11.38
C ILE A 89 -2.14 -7.01 -10.64
N TYR A 90 -1.49 -6.33 -9.69
CA TYR A 90 -0.42 -6.92 -8.90
C TYR A 90 -0.86 -8.18 -8.16
N PHE A 91 -2.04 -8.14 -7.53
CA PHE A 91 -2.59 -9.29 -6.81
C PHE A 91 -2.81 -10.48 -7.75
N ARG A 92 -3.47 -10.25 -8.90
CA ARG A 92 -3.73 -11.30 -9.89
C ARG A 92 -2.45 -11.93 -10.42
N GLU A 93 -1.42 -11.11 -10.71
CA GLU A 93 -0.12 -11.60 -11.16
C GLU A 93 0.57 -12.42 -10.06
N THR A 94 0.50 -11.97 -8.81
CA THR A 94 1.12 -12.65 -7.66
C THR A 94 0.48 -14.00 -7.36
N VAL A 95 -0.86 -14.10 -7.45
CA VAL A 95 -1.59 -15.36 -7.16
C VAL A 95 -1.86 -16.21 -8.41
N GLY A 96 -1.42 -15.76 -9.59
CA GLY A 96 -1.55 -16.51 -10.84
C GLY A 96 -2.97 -16.58 -11.41
N ILE A 97 -3.82 -15.57 -11.15
CA ILE A 97 -5.15 -15.49 -11.78
C ILE A 97 -4.95 -15.08 -13.24
N LYS A 98 -5.11 -16.05 -14.14
CA LYS A 98 -5.07 -15.84 -15.58
C LYS A 98 -6.44 -15.36 -16.08
N PRO A 99 -6.47 -14.45 -17.07
CA PRO A 99 -7.65 -14.25 -17.91
C PRO A 99 -8.13 -15.57 -18.54
#